data_AF-A0A7V9ZVU3-F1
#
_entry.id   AF-A0A7V9ZVU3-F1
#
_cell.length_a   1.000
_cell.length_b   1.000
_cell.length_c   1.000
_cell.angle_alpha   90.00
_cell.angle_beta   90.00
_cell.angle_gamma   90.00
#
_symmetry.space_group_name_H-M   'P 1'
#
loop_
_entity.id
_entity.type
_entity.pdbx_description
1 polymer ?
#
loop_
_entity_poly.entity_id
_entity_poly.type
_entity_poly.pdbx_seq_one_letter_code
_entity_poly.pdbx_strand_id
1 'polypeptide(L)' 'DGVSQEHIDYMVERVPMGRMGRAEEVAALICWLASEECSFSTGATYDISGGRAVY' A
#
# COMPACT_ATOMS: atom_id res chain seq x y z
N ASP A 1 23.61 -6.60 -3.86
CA ASP A 1 22.24 -6.86 -4.33
C ASP A 1 21.24 -6.61 -3.22
N GLY A 2 20.51 -5.50 -3.33
CA GLY A 2 19.59 -4.99 -2.31
C GLY A 2 19.51 -3.46 -2.39
N VAL A 3 18.34 -2.90 -2.08
CA VAL A 3 18.18 -1.44 -1.94
C VAL A 3 18.99 -0.99 -0.72
N SER A 4 19.77 0.09 -0.85
CA SER A 4 20.58 0.59 0.27
C SER A 4 19.68 1.13 1.40
N GLN A 5 20.18 1.11 2.64
CA GLN A 5 19.43 1.64 3.79
C GLN A 5 19.06 3.12 3.61
N GLU A 6 19.99 3.93 3.08
CA GLU A 6 19.75 5.35 2.75
C GLU A 6 18.56 5.51 1.77
N HIS A 7 18.45 4.61 0.80
CA HIS A 7 17.35 4.64 -0.16
C HIS A 7 16.03 4.18 0.50
N ILE A 8 16.07 3.22 1.43
CA ILE A 8 14.90 2.84 2.23
C ILE A 8 14.42 4.02 3.09
N ASP A 9 15.33 4.70 3.78
CA ASP A 9 15.00 5.82 4.66
C ASP A 9 14.40 6.99 3.85
N TYR A 10 14.98 7.26 2.67
CA TYR A 10 14.43 8.23 1.72
C TYR A 10 12.99 7.91 1.29
N MET A 11 12.67 6.63 1.05
CA MET A 11 11.30 6.22 0.71
C MET A 11 10.35 6.39 1.90
N VAL A 12 10.79 5.98 3.09
CA VAL A 12 9.97 6.02 4.32
C VAL A 12 9.61 7.46 4.70
N GLU A 13 10.52 8.42 4.54
CA GLU A 13 10.26 9.84 4.81
C GLU A 13 9.06 10.40 4.02
N ARG A 14 8.77 9.82 2.85
CA ARG A 14 7.67 10.21 1.95
C ARG A 14 6.37 9.45 2.21
N VAL A 15 6.38 8.48 3.11
CA VAL A 15 5.20 7.72 3.53
C VAL A 15 4.71 8.31 4.85
N PRO A 16 3.53 8.96 4.91
CA PRO A 16 2.98 9.52 6.15
C PRO A 16 2.88 8.54 7.32
N MET A 17 2.65 7.25 7.05
CA MET A 17 2.66 6.21 8.10
C MET A 17 4.06 5.91 8.67
N GLY A 18 5.13 6.50 8.14
CA GLY A 18 6.49 6.41 8.68
C GLY A 18 7.11 5.02 8.60
N ARG A 19 6.63 4.15 7.71
CA ARG A 19 7.17 2.80 7.52
C ARG A 19 6.90 2.25 6.12
N MET A 20 7.65 1.21 5.77
CA MET A 20 7.33 0.38 4.62
C MET A 20 6.02 -0.40 4.85
N GLY A 21 5.23 -0.53 3.79
CA GLY A 21 4.09 -1.44 3.76
C GLY A 21 4.54 -2.89 3.79
N ARG A 22 3.69 -3.77 4.32
CA ARG A 22 3.95 -5.22 4.34
C ARG A 22 3.12 -5.93 3.29
N ALA A 23 3.63 -7.05 2.79
CA ALA A 23 2.92 -7.85 1.79
C ALA A 23 1.54 -8.31 2.29
N GLU A 24 1.42 -8.60 3.58
CA GLU A 24 0.18 -9.04 4.22
C GLU A 24 -0.89 -7.95 4.22
N GLU A 25 -0.51 -6.68 4.27
CA GLU A 25 -1.45 -5.55 4.20
C GLU A 25 -2.05 -5.41 2.80
N VAL A 26 -1.20 -5.60 1.78
CA VAL A 26 -1.63 -5.64 0.38
C VAL A 26 -2.53 -6.85 0.13
N ALA A 27 -2.14 -8.01 0.65
CA ALA A 27 -2.95 -9.23 0.56
C ALA A 27 -4.32 -9.06 1.23
N ALA A 28 -4.39 -8.43 2.41
CA ALA A 28 -5.64 -8.18 3.11
C ALA A 28 -6.60 -7.31 2.28
N LEU A 29 -6.11 -6.22 1.66
CA LEU A 29 -6.91 -5.39 0.77
C LEU A 29 -7.42 -6.20 -0.43
N ILE A 30 -6.54 -6.99 -1.06
CA ILE A 30 -6.92 -7.85 -2.20
C ILE A 30 -8.00 -8.86 -1.79
N CYS A 31 -7.84 -9.52 -0.63
CA CYS A 31 -8.82 -10.48 -0.13
C CYS A 31 -10.19 -9.83 0.10
N TRP A 32 -10.24 -8.63 0.67
CA TRP A 32 -11.49 -7.91 0.83
C TRP A 32 -12.12 -7.53 -0.52
N LEU A 33 -11.32 -7.00 -1.46
CA LEU A 33 -11.80 -6.65 -2.81
C LEU A 33 -12.35 -7.86 -3.57
N ALA A 34 -11.79 -9.04 -3.35
CA ALA A 34 -12.23 -10.29 -3.98
C ALA A 34 -13.39 -10.98 -3.24
N SER A 35 -13.82 -10.46 -2.08
CA SER A 35 -14.85 -11.07 -1.25
C SER A 35 -16.27 -10.60 -1.62
N GLU A 36 -17.27 -11.33 -1.16
CA GLU A 36 -18.69 -10.92 -1.28
C GLU A 36 -19.00 -9.60 -0.53
N GLU A 37 -18.18 -9.24 0.46
CA GLU A 37 -18.33 -7.99 1.21
C GLU A 37 -18.10 -6.74 0.34
N CYS A 38 -17.37 -6.88 -0.78
CA CYS A 38 -17.11 -5.81 -1.74
C CYS A 38 -17.97 -5.93 -3.02
N SER A 39 -19.14 -6.58 -2.92
CA SER A 39 -20.00 -6.95 -4.07
C SER A 39 -20.56 -5.80 -4.91
N PHE A 40 -20.51 -4.56 -4.44
CA PHE A 40 -21.03 -3.39 -5.17
C PHE A 40 -19.96 -2.39 -5.60
N SER A 41 -18.68 -2.76 -5.50
CA SER A 41 -17.58 -1.94 -6.03
C SER A 41 -17.06 -2.49 -7.36
N THR A 42 -16.81 -1.59 -8.31
CA THR A 42 -16.13 -1.91 -9.57
C THR A 42 -15.50 -0.67 -10.18
N GLY A 43 -14.45 -0.85 -11.00
CA GLY A 43 -13.79 0.23 -11.75
C GLY A 43 -12.99 1.24 -10.91
N ALA A 44 -12.86 1.02 -9.61
CA ALA A 44 -12.12 1.90 -8.71
C ALA A 44 -10.64 1.51 -8.59
N THR A 45 -9.78 2.51 -8.37
CA THR A 45 -8.39 2.34 -7.97
C THR A 45 -8.29 2.54 -6.46
N TYR A 46 -7.75 1.54 -5.75
CA TYR A 46 -7.55 1.60 -4.30
C TYR A 46 -6.08 1.85 -3.98
N ASP A 47 -5.78 2.97 -3.34
CA ASP A 47 -4.43 3.27 -2.87
C ASP A 47 -4.13 2.55 -1.55
N ILE A 48 -2.95 1.95 -1.50
CA ILE A 48 -2.38 1.30 -0.32
C ILE A 48 -0.95 1.78 -0.10
N SER A 49 -0.71 3.08 -0.28
CA SER A 49 0.62 3.66 -0.26
C SER A 49 1.11 4.09 1.12
N GLY A 50 0.31 3.87 2.17
CA GLY A 50 0.56 4.45 3.49
C GLY A 50 0.45 5.99 3.51
N GLY A 51 -0.27 6.56 2.55
CA GLY A 51 -0.48 8.00 2.37
C GLY A 51 0.53 8.71 1.47
N ARG A 52 1.42 7.98 0.79
CA ARG A 52 2.45 8.58 -0.08
C ARG A 52 1.86 9.19 -1.35
N ALA A 53 0.79 8.61 -1.88
CA ALA A 53 0.20 9.08 -3.12
C ALA A 53 -0.57 10.40 -2.91
N VAL A 54 -0.35 11.36 -3.83
CA VAL A 54 -1.04 12.66 -3.88
C VAL A 54 -1.66 12.78 -5.28
N TYR A 55 -2.93 12.41 -5.40
CA TYR A 55 -3.70 12.50 -6.64
C TYR A 55 -5.04 13.16 -6.36
#